data_AF-A0AAV0XYV8-F1
#
_entry.id   AF-A0AAV0XYV8-F1
#
_cell.length_a   1.000
_cell.length_b   1.000
_cell.length_c   1.000
_cell.angle_alpha   90.00
_cell.angle_beta   90.00
_cell.angle_gamma   90.00
#
_symmetry.space_group_name_H-M   'P 1'
#
loop_
_entity.id
_entity.type
_entity.pdbx_description
1 polymer ?
#
loop_
_entity_poly.entity_id
_entity_poly.type
_entity_poly.pdbx_seq_one_letter_code
_entity_poly.pdbx_strand_id
1 'polypeptide(L)'
;MRNGNSCTPIKLSKKRFIIRNTCPFDSVAIIIVMAYYDNHNYKYYLDNCENIFIRFCKDLAFQGPTKTIYKERAAILKDIFDDATGISGVNIIDTTCNVAYIINKLLKDAPSATETLSCTNENCTNNKSYSNPTIITKINGGFSAMESTIIEYLHPRSFDCTALHCNGYIIAQRTLHNHIFIETEVFANGQKYSLMNFPTKLNIKESR
;
A
#
# COMPACT_ATOMS: atom_id res chain seq x y z
N MET A 1 -11.91 -8.94 12.59
CA MET A 1 -10.84 -8.94 13.62
C MET A 1 -11.18 -7.91 14.68
N ARG A 2 -10.81 -8.10 15.96
CA ARG A 2 -11.04 -7.07 16.99
C ARG A 2 -9.96 -5.99 16.92
N ASN A 3 -10.38 -4.74 17.12
CA ASN A 3 -9.49 -3.60 17.27
C ASN A 3 -8.51 -3.84 18.43
N GLY A 4 -7.24 -3.44 18.25
CA GLY A 4 -6.20 -3.57 19.27
C GLY A 4 -6.55 -2.94 20.63
N ASN A 5 -7.28 -1.82 20.63
CA ASN A 5 -7.72 -1.14 21.86
C ASN A 5 -8.64 -2.00 22.73
N SER A 6 -9.29 -3.00 22.15
CA SER A 6 -10.18 -3.94 22.84
C SER A 6 -9.57 -5.34 23.02
N CYS A 7 -8.29 -5.51 22.72
CA CYS A 7 -7.58 -6.77 22.82
C CYS A 7 -6.85 -6.92 24.16
N THR A 8 -6.74 -8.15 24.64
CA THR A 8 -5.92 -8.48 25.80
C THR A 8 -4.43 -8.52 25.41
N PRO A 9 -3.50 -8.42 26.38
CA PRO A 9 -2.08 -8.47 26.09
C PRO A 9 -1.67 -9.77 25.37
N ILE A 10 -0.84 -9.63 24.34
CA ILE A 10 -0.32 -10.74 23.54
C ILE A 10 1.11 -11.03 24.01
N LYS A 11 1.44 -12.31 24.21
CA LYS A 11 2.81 -12.73 24.49
C LYS A 11 3.56 -12.94 23.17
N LEU A 12 4.57 -12.12 22.93
CA LEU A 12 5.55 -12.30 21.84
C LEU A 12 6.92 -12.61 22.46
N SER A 13 7.46 -13.77 22.11
CA SER A 13 8.65 -14.34 22.75
C SER A 13 8.52 -14.38 24.27
N LYS A 14 9.30 -13.57 25.00
CA LYS A 14 9.31 -13.50 26.47
C LYS A 14 8.61 -12.25 27.05
N LYS A 15 8.14 -11.33 26.21
CA LYS A 15 7.50 -10.08 26.64
C LYS A 15 5.98 -10.10 26.36
N ARG A 16 5.23 -9.32 27.13
CA ARG A 16 3.79 -9.11 26.91
C ARG A 16 3.60 -7.75 26.25
N PHE A 17 2.75 -7.68 25.24
CA PHE A 17 2.50 -6.47 24.46
C PHE A 17 1.01 -6.15 24.46
N ILE A 18 0.67 -4.87 24.64
CA ILE A 18 -0.62 -4.32 24.28
C ILE A 18 -0.42 -3.49 23.02
N ILE A 19 -1.21 -3.77 21.98
CA ILE A 19 -1.14 -3.05 20.72
C ILE A 19 -2.40 -2.23 20.56
N ARG A 20 -2.24 -0.93 20.32
CA ARG A 20 -3.34 0.04 20.30
C ARG A 20 -3.37 0.78 18.97
N ASN A 21 -4.53 1.35 18.65
CA ASN A 21 -4.75 2.18 17.47
C ASN A 21 -4.48 1.46 16.14
N THR A 22 -4.86 0.17 16.05
CA THR A 22 -4.62 -0.69 14.90
C THR A 22 -5.57 -0.45 13.72
N CYS A 23 -6.48 0.52 13.80
CA CYS A 23 -7.49 0.76 12.76
C CYS A 23 -6.89 0.86 11.35
N PRO A 24 -5.83 1.65 11.09
CA PRO A 24 -5.27 1.76 9.75
C PRO A 24 -4.78 0.41 9.20
N PHE A 25 -4.10 -0.37 10.04
CA PHE A 25 -3.64 -1.72 9.68
C PHE A 25 -4.81 -2.66 9.40
N ASP A 26 -5.76 -2.74 10.32
CA ASP A 26 -6.91 -3.64 10.22
C ASP A 26 -7.77 -3.28 8.99
N SER A 27 -7.94 -1.99 8.67
CA SER A 27 -8.67 -1.53 7.49
C SER A 27 -8.04 -2.01 6.18
N VAL A 28 -6.73 -1.83 5.99
CA VAL A 28 -6.04 -2.30 4.77
C VAL A 28 -6.10 -3.83 4.67
N ALA A 29 -5.88 -4.52 5.78
CA ALA A 29 -5.92 -5.99 5.81
C ALA A 29 -7.30 -6.52 5.37
N ILE A 30 -8.38 -5.93 5.90
CA ILE A 30 -9.75 -6.34 5.53
C ILE A 30 -10.05 -6.03 4.07
N ILE A 31 -9.60 -4.89 3.51
CA ILE A 31 -9.77 -4.60 2.07
C ILE A 31 -9.14 -5.71 1.22
N ILE A 32 -7.91 -6.12 1.55
CA ILE A 32 -7.20 -7.18 0.82
C ILE A 32 -7.91 -8.53 1.00
N VAL A 33 -8.37 -8.86 2.21
CA VAL A 33 -9.14 -10.08 2.49
C VAL A 33 -10.43 -10.13 1.68
N MET A 34 -11.18 -9.03 1.58
CA MET A 34 -12.40 -9.01 0.77
C MET A 34 -12.07 -9.22 -0.71
N ALA A 35 -11.07 -8.49 -1.22
CA ALA A 35 -10.60 -8.65 -2.60
C ALA A 35 -10.10 -10.08 -2.92
N TYR A 36 -9.56 -10.80 -1.92
CA TYR A 36 -9.16 -12.20 -2.04
C TYR A 36 -10.36 -13.12 -2.34
N TYR A 37 -11.54 -12.83 -1.79
CA TYR A 37 -12.76 -13.59 -2.08
C TYR A 37 -13.43 -13.14 -3.38
N ASP A 38 -13.42 -11.84 -3.66
CA ASP A 38 -14.22 -11.25 -4.73
C ASP A 38 -13.57 -11.40 -6.12
N ASN A 39 -12.26 -11.61 -6.20
CA ASN A 39 -11.52 -11.64 -7.45
C ASN A 39 -10.57 -12.84 -7.58
N HIS A 40 -10.91 -13.78 -8.45
CA HIS A 40 -10.14 -15.01 -8.70
C HIS A 40 -8.71 -14.77 -9.18
N ASN A 41 -8.48 -13.77 -10.05
CA ASN A 41 -7.14 -13.46 -10.55
C ASN A 41 -6.28 -12.85 -9.43
N TYR A 42 -6.89 -11.98 -8.62
CA TYR A 42 -6.21 -11.38 -7.49
C TYR A 42 -5.92 -12.41 -6.39
N LYS A 43 -6.85 -13.34 -6.13
CA LYS A 43 -6.62 -14.51 -5.27
C LYS A 43 -5.38 -15.29 -5.70
N TYR A 44 -5.27 -15.63 -6.99
CA TYR A 44 -4.10 -16.34 -7.52
C TYR A 44 -2.80 -15.58 -7.28
N TYR A 45 -2.79 -14.26 -7.51
CA TYR A 45 -1.65 -13.41 -7.18
C TYR A 45 -1.30 -13.47 -5.68
N LEU A 46 -2.29 -13.29 -4.79
CA LEU A 46 -2.08 -13.28 -3.34
C LEU A 46 -1.61 -14.66 -2.81
N ASP A 47 -2.07 -15.76 -3.42
CA ASP A 47 -1.63 -17.11 -3.06
C ASP A 47 -0.13 -17.32 -3.30
N ASN A 48 0.43 -16.67 -4.33
CA ASN A 48 1.83 -16.77 -4.75
C ASN A 48 2.72 -15.61 -4.28
N CYS A 49 2.18 -14.64 -3.54
CA CYS A 49 2.95 -13.48 -3.10
C CYS A 49 3.74 -13.78 -1.81
N GLU A 50 5.02 -13.40 -1.78
CA GLU A 50 5.90 -13.61 -0.61
C GLU A 50 5.84 -12.46 0.41
N ASN A 51 5.21 -11.34 0.06
CA ASN A 51 5.09 -10.19 0.94
C ASN A 51 4.41 -10.58 2.26
N ILE A 52 5.06 -10.24 3.39
CA ILE A 52 4.64 -10.68 4.73
C ILE A 52 3.22 -10.23 5.09
N PHE A 53 2.82 -9.03 4.67
CA PHE A 53 1.51 -8.49 4.98
C PHE A 53 0.42 -9.09 4.09
N ILE A 54 0.71 -9.35 2.82
CA ILE A 54 -0.19 -10.09 1.94
C ILE A 54 -0.41 -11.52 2.44
N ARG A 55 0.65 -12.20 2.87
CA ARG A 55 0.54 -13.53 3.48
C ARG A 55 -0.32 -13.51 4.73
N PHE A 56 -0.13 -12.53 5.62
CA PHE A 56 -1.00 -12.32 6.77
C PHE A 56 -2.47 -12.14 6.36
N CYS A 57 -2.76 -11.36 5.32
CA CYS A 57 -4.13 -11.18 4.81
C CYS A 57 -4.70 -12.49 4.28
N LYS A 58 -3.91 -13.29 3.55
CA LYS A 58 -4.30 -14.62 3.09
C LYS A 58 -4.65 -15.54 4.26
N ASP A 59 -3.77 -15.62 5.26
CA ASP A 59 -3.99 -16.47 6.43
C ASP A 59 -5.22 -16.04 7.23
N LEU A 60 -5.45 -14.72 7.34
CA LEU A 60 -6.65 -14.14 7.92
C LEU A 60 -7.92 -14.50 7.13
N ALA A 61 -7.87 -14.50 5.80
CA ALA A 61 -8.99 -14.94 4.96
C ALA A 61 -9.30 -16.42 5.23
N PHE A 62 -8.29 -17.30 5.19
CA PHE A 62 -8.52 -18.73 5.37
C PHE A 62 -8.98 -19.12 6.78
N GLN A 63 -8.35 -18.57 7.81
CA GLN A 63 -8.49 -19.06 9.19
C GLN A 63 -9.42 -18.18 10.03
N GLY A 64 -9.73 -16.97 9.58
CA GLY A 64 -10.41 -15.96 10.38
C GLY A 64 -9.56 -15.46 11.56
N PRO A 65 -10.15 -14.69 12.50
CA PRO A 65 -9.41 -14.10 13.61
C PRO A 65 -9.06 -15.14 14.70
N THR A 66 -7.88 -15.74 14.61
CA THR A 66 -7.35 -16.68 15.61
C THR A 66 -6.29 -16.04 16.51
N LYS A 67 -5.92 -16.71 17.62
CA LYS A 67 -4.79 -16.27 18.47
C LYS A 67 -3.47 -16.17 17.69
N THR A 68 -3.29 -17.00 16.65
CA THR A 68 -2.11 -16.98 15.77
C THR A 68 -2.11 -15.72 14.92
N ILE A 69 -3.22 -15.40 14.25
CA ILE A 69 -3.39 -14.15 13.51
C ILE A 69 -3.11 -12.92 14.39
N TYR A 70 -3.61 -12.90 15.63
CA TYR A 70 -3.31 -11.79 16.54
C TYR A 70 -1.81 -11.66 16.86
N LYS A 71 -1.08 -12.78 16.98
CA LYS A 71 0.38 -12.77 17.18
C LYS A 71 1.12 -12.31 15.94
N GLU A 72 0.70 -12.74 14.75
CA GLU A 72 1.30 -12.32 13.48
C GLU A 72 1.11 -10.83 13.24
N ARG A 73 -0.12 -10.32 13.41
CA ARG A 73 -0.40 -8.88 13.42
C ARG A 73 0.54 -8.14 14.37
N ALA A 74 0.70 -8.68 15.57
CA ALA A 74 1.54 -8.08 16.59
C ALA A 74 3.03 -8.07 16.22
N ALA A 75 3.51 -9.11 15.56
CA ALA A 75 4.88 -9.17 15.05
C ALA A 75 5.10 -8.15 13.94
N ILE A 76 4.20 -8.09 12.94
CA ILE A 76 4.30 -7.15 11.82
C ILE A 76 4.30 -5.70 12.31
N LEU A 77 3.39 -5.35 13.23
CA LEU A 77 3.30 -3.98 13.77
C LEU A 77 4.54 -3.60 14.58
N LYS A 78 5.13 -4.55 15.31
CA LYS A 78 6.37 -4.31 16.06
C LYS A 78 7.57 -4.03 15.15
N ASP A 79 7.57 -4.56 13.92
CA ASP A 79 8.67 -4.31 12.98
C ASP A 79 8.63 -2.91 12.35
N ILE A 80 7.50 -2.19 12.46
CA ILE A 80 7.30 -0.86 11.86
C ILE A 80 6.93 0.24 12.85
N PHE A 81 6.80 -0.09 14.14
CA PHE A 81 6.54 0.85 15.23
C PHE A 81 7.40 0.48 16.45
N ASP A 82 7.93 1.50 17.12
CA ASP A 82 8.67 1.32 18.35
C ASP A 82 7.76 0.89 19.51
N ASP A 83 8.31 0.11 20.45
CA ASP A 83 7.62 -0.25 21.68
C ASP A 83 8.10 0.60 22.87
N ALA A 84 7.14 1.02 23.69
CA ALA A 84 7.42 1.67 24.97
C ALA A 84 7.27 0.66 26.11
N THR A 85 8.10 0.79 27.13
CA THR A 85 7.90 0.03 28.37
C THR A 85 6.70 0.60 29.10
N GLY A 86 5.64 -0.21 29.27
CA GLY A 86 4.46 0.18 30.03
C GLY A 86 4.58 -0.19 31.51
N ILE A 87 3.49 0.06 32.24
CA ILE A 87 3.38 -0.25 33.68
C ILE A 87 3.28 -1.78 33.86
N SER A 88 3.88 -2.30 34.94
CA SER A 88 3.78 -3.71 35.35
C SER A 88 4.38 -4.74 34.37
N GLY A 89 5.44 -4.38 33.64
CA GLY A 89 6.17 -5.33 32.78
C GLY A 89 5.43 -5.71 31.49
N VAL A 90 4.46 -4.90 31.07
CA VAL A 90 3.76 -5.02 29.79
C VAL A 90 4.21 -3.88 28.88
N ASN A 91 4.68 -4.21 27.68
CA ASN A 91 5.11 -3.25 26.68
C ASN A 91 3.90 -2.76 25.88
N ILE A 92 3.94 -1.51 25.42
CA ILE A 92 2.87 -0.90 24.63
C ILE A 92 3.43 -0.56 23.25
N ILE A 93 2.71 -0.95 22.20
CA ILE A 93 2.96 -0.53 20.83
C ILE A 93 1.77 0.33 20.42
N ASP A 94 1.99 1.63 20.29
CA ASP A 94 1.00 2.57 19.76
C ASP A 94 1.19 2.68 18.25
N THR A 95 0.19 2.22 17.49
CA THR A 95 0.25 2.20 16.02
C THR A 95 -0.53 3.33 15.39
N THR A 96 -0.67 4.46 16.09
CA THR A 96 -1.30 5.67 15.56
C THR A 96 -0.58 6.13 14.30
N CYS A 97 -1.28 6.04 13.16
CA CYS A 97 -0.77 6.44 11.85
C CYS A 97 -1.93 6.69 10.89
N ASN A 98 -1.61 7.15 9.68
CA ASN A 98 -2.57 7.17 8.57
C ASN A 98 -2.49 5.86 7.76
N VAL A 99 -3.51 5.61 6.92
CA VAL A 99 -3.57 4.40 6.08
C VAL A 99 -2.41 4.36 5.08
N ALA A 100 -2.00 5.51 4.54
CA ALA A 100 -0.89 5.61 3.60
C ALA A 100 0.44 5.11 4.22
N TYR A 101 0.69 5.33 5.50
CA TYR A 101 1.87 4.84 6.20
C TYR A 101 1.92 3.31 6.20
N ILE A 102 0.81 2.65 6.51
CA ILE A 102 0.70 1.19 6.49
C ILE A 102 0.99 0.65 5.09
N ILE A 103 0.36 1.21 4.06
CA ILE A 103 0.57 0.76 2.68
C ILE A 103 2.04 0.95 2.27
N ASN A 104 2.61 2.13 2.51
CA ASN A 104 3.98 2.42 2.12
C ASN A 104 5.02 1.55 2.86
N LYS A 105 4.78 1.21 4.13
CA LYS A 105 5.69 0.34 4.90
C LYS A 105 5.54 -1.13 4.53
N LEU A 106 4.31 -1.62 4.36
CA LEU A 106 4.03 -3.04 4.26
C LEU A 106 3.93 -3.56 2.82
N LEU A 107 3.66 -2.70 1.84
CA LEU A 107 3.49 -3.07 0.43
C LEU A 107 4.61 -2.54 -0.48
N LYS A 108 5.75 -2.12 0.07
CA LYS A 108 6.93 -1.68 -0.71
C LYS A 108 7.42 -2.71 -1.74
N ASP A 109 7.31 -4.00 -1.43
CA ASP A 109 7.76 -5.10 -2.30
C ASP A 109 6.59 -5.73 -3.09
N ALA A 110 5.39 -5.18 -2.92
CA ALA A 110 4.18 -5.52 -3.67
C ALA A 110 3.40 -4.23 -3.97
N PRO A 111 3.98 -3.27 -4.71
CA PRO A 111 3.43 -1.93 -4.82
C PRO A 111 2.27 -1.82 -5.81
N SER A 112 1.59 -0.67 -5.81
CA SER A 112 0.59 -0.34 -6.82
C SER A 112 1.20 -0.06 -8.20
N ALA A 113 2.37 0.57 -8.22
CA ALA A 113 3.09 0.90 -9.44
C ALA A 113 4.60 0.87 -9.23
N THR A 114 5.36 0.76 -10.33
CA THR A 114 6.80 1.01 -10.36
C THR A 114 7.07 2.15 -11.33
N GLU A 115 7.93 3.09 -10.92
CA GLU A 115 8.45 4.13 -11.81
C GLU A 115 9.89 3.79 -12.20
N THR A 116 10.13 3.72 -13.50
CA THR A 116 11.46 3.52 -14.07
C THR A 116 11.94 4.82 -14.68
N LEU A 117 13.16 5.21 -14.35
CA LEU A 117 13.89 6.32 -14.96
C LEU A 117 14.94 5.71 -15.86
N SER A 118 14.88 6.01 -17.16
CA SER A 118 15.84 5.51 -18.15
C SER A 118 16.41 6.65 -18.97
N CYS A 119 17.73 6.73 -19.12
CA CYS A 119 18.35 7.73 -19.97
C CYS A 119 18.36 7.31 -21.44
N THR A 120 18.13 8.25 -22.36
CA THR A 120 18.27 8.02 -23.80
C THR A 120 19.74 7.86 -24.24
N ASN A 121 20.70 8.26 -23.40
CA ASN A 121 22.11 7.99 -23.62
C ASN A 121 22.47 6.65 -22.98
N GLU A 122 22.82 5.66 -23.81
CA GLU A 122 23.15 4.30 -23.37
C GLU A 122 24.36 4.23 -22.42
N ASN A 123 25.27 5.21 -22.49
CA ASN A 123 26.43 5.29 -21.60
C ASN A 123 26.12 5.94 -20.25
N CYS A 124 24.88 6.40 -20.03
CA CYS A 124 24.47 7.03 -18.79
C CYS A 124 23.99 5.97 -17.79
N THR A 125 24.61 5.94 -16.61
CA THR A 125 24.27 5.01 -15.52
C THR A 125 23.10 5.49 -14.65
N ASN A 126 22.46 6.60 -15.00
CA ASN A 126 21.39 7.21 -14.19
C ASN A 126 20.03 6.53 -14.40
N ASN A 127 20.04 5.20 -14.48
CA ASN A 127 18.82 4.40 -14.56
C ASN A 127 18.40 4.00 -13.15
N LYS A 128 17.14 4.26 -12.79
CA LYS A 128 16.62 4.00 -11.44
C LYS A 128 15.23 3.41 -11.50
N SER A 129 14.87 2.66 -10.48
CA SER A 129 13.52 2.11 -10.32
C SER A 129 13.02 2.42 -8.92
N TYR A 130 11.79 2.90 -8.82
CA TYR A 130 11.14 3.27 -7.58
C TYR A 130 9.85 2.51 -7.41
N SER A 131 9.68 1.90 -6.25
CA SER A 131 8.42 1.31 -5.82
C SER A 131 7.46 2.41 -5.38
N ASN A 132 6.23 2.38 -5.89
CA ASN A 132 5.14 3.28 -5.52
C ASN A 132 3.97 2.47 -4.94
N PRO A 133 3.97 2.19 -3.62
CA PRO A 133 2.89 1.43 -2.98
C PRO A 133 1.52 2.11 -3.09
N THR A 134 1.48 3.44 -3.14
CA THR A 134 0.28 4.24 -3.40
C THR A 134 0.42 5.06 -4.69
N ILE A 135 -0.71 5.35 -5.32
CA ILE A 135 -0.86 6.33 -6.39
C ILE A 135 -1.45 7.58 -5.76
N ILE A 136 -0.67 8.66 -5.71
CA ILE A 136 -1.13 9.96 -5.20
C ILE A 136 -1.61 10.80 -6.39
N THR A 137 -2.88 11.14 -6.43
CA THR A 137 -3.44 11.93 -7.52
C THR A 137 -4.66 12.76 -7.13
N LYS A 138 -4.90 13.83 -7.88
CA LYS A 138 -6.09 14.69 -7.76
C LYS A 138 -7.14 14.22 -8.76
N ILE A 139 -8.24 13.67 -8.27
CA ILE A 139 -9.35 13.26 -9.13
C ILE A 139 -10.27 14.47 -9.37
N ASN A 140 -9.83 15.36 -10.27
CA ASN A 140 -10.62 16.52 -10.69
C ASN A 140 -11.84 16.05 -11.48
N GLY A 141 -13.05 16.39 -11.01
CA GLY A 141 -14.31 15.91 -11.61
C GLY A 141 -14.91 14.68 -10.94
N GLY A 142 -14.36 14.24 -9.80
CA GLY A 142 -14.90 13.13 -9.00
C GLY A 142 -14.62 11.76 -9.62
N PHE A 143 -15.20 10.70 -9.05
CA PHE A 143 -14.85 9.32 -9.40
C PHE A 143 -15.06 8.96 -10.89
N SER A 144 -15.90 9.68 -11.63
CA SER A 144 -16.04 9.51 -13.09
C SER A 144 -14.77 9.84 -13.87
N ALA A 145 -13.90 10.71 -13.33
CA ALA A 145 -12.62 11.07 -13.94
C ALA A 145 -11.46 10.15 -13.52
N MET A 146 -11.72 9.08 -12.77
CA MET A 146 -10.68 8.19 -12.25
C MET A 146 -9.86 7.53 -13.37
N GLU A 147 -10.51 7.07 -14.44
CA GLU A 147 -9.83 6.43 -15.57
C GLU A 147 -8.85 7.38 -16.26
N SER A 148 -9.31 8.58 -16.63
CA SER A 148 -8.45 9.60 -17.25
C SER A 148 -7.33 10.04 -16.33
N THR A 149 -7.60 10.18 -15.03
CA THR A 149 -6.60 10.55 -14.01
C THR A 149 -5.49 9.49 -13.91
N ILE A 150 -5.84 8.20 -13.97
CA ILE A 150 -4.83 7.12 -13.93
C ILE A 150 -4.05 7.06 -15.25
N ILE A 151 -4.71 7.26 -16.39
CA ILE A 151 -4.03 7.35 -17.70
C ILE A 151 -3.00 8.48 -17.69
N GLU A 152 -3.36 9.65 -17.15
CA GLU A 152 -2.44 10.78 -16.99
C GLU A 152 -1.28 10.44 -16.05
N TYR A 153 -1.53 9.75 -14.93
CA TYR A 153 -0.49 9.30 -14.01
C TYR A 153 0.55 8.38 -14.69
N LEU A 154 0.11 7.57 -15.66
CA LEU A 154 0.94 6.65 -16.43
C LEU A 154 1.63 7.31 -17.63
N HIS A 155 1.29 8.54 -17.98
CA HIS A 155 1.88 9.21 -19.12
C HIS A 155 3.39 9.40 -18.91
N PRO A 156 4.23 8.97 -19.87
CA PRO A 156 5.67 9.15 -19.77
C PRO A 156 6.04 10.62 -19.60
N ARG A 157 7.01 10.90 -18.74
CA ARG A 157 7.57 12.25 -18.58
C ARG A 157 9.02 12.25 -19.03
N SER A 158 9.44 13.33 -19.68
CA SER A 158 10.85 13.53 -20.04
C SER A 158 11.42 14.78 -19.38
N PHE A 159 12.69 14.71 -19.00
CA PHE A 159 13.45 15.82 -18.45
C PHE A 159 14.94 15.66 -18.74
N ASP A 160 15.70 16.74 -18.66
CA ASP A 160 17.14 16.73 -18.95
C ASP A 160 17.91 15.84 -17.98
N CYS A 161 18.87 15.07 -18.50
CA CYS A 161 19.74 14.27 -17.65
C CYS A 161 20.72 15.17 -16.89
N THR A 162 20.75 15.05 -15.56
CA THR A 162 21.64 15.83 -14.69
C THR A 162 23.00 15.16 -14.45
N ALA A 163 23.27 14.00 -15.09
CA ALA A 163 24.55 13.32 -14.97
C ALA A 163 25.66 14.11 -15.70
N LEU A 164 26.85 14.14 -15.10
CA LEU A 164 28.00 14.84 -15.68
C LEU A 164 28.32 14.27 -17.07
N HIS A 165 28.46 15.16 -18.06
CA HIS A 165 28.72 14.81 -19.47
C HIS A 165 27.62 13.99 -20.17
N CYS A 166 26.38 14.03 -19.68
CA CYS A 166 25.25 13.44 -20.38
C CYS A 166 24.41 14.50 -21.10
N ASN A 167 24.27 14.38 -22.42
CA ASN A 167 23.39 15.23 -23.24
C ASN A 167 22.06 14.53 -23.57
N GLY A 168 21.72 13.46 -22.84
CA GLY A 168 20.49 12.70 -23.02
C GLY A 168 19.33 13.24 -22.19
N TYR A 169 18.15 12.67 -22.40
CA TYR A 169 16.95 12.91 -21.59
C TYR A 169 16.69 11.68 -20.72
N ILE A 170 16.13 11.90 -19.53
CA ILE A 170 15.56 10.84 -18.70
C ILE A 170 14.09 10.70 -19.07
N ILE A 171 13.67 9.48 -19.37
CA ILE A 171 12.27 9.09 -19.53
C ILE A 171 11.83 8.43 -18.24
N ALA A 172 10.85 9.04 -17.56
CA ALA A 172 10.15 8.46 -16.43
C ALA A 172 8.90 7.75 -16.92
N GLN A 173 8.87 6.43 -16.79
CA GLN A 173 7.76 5.57 -17.19
C GLN A 173 7.20 4.85 -15.96
N ARG A 174 5.88 4.84 -15.82
CA ARG A 174 5.20 4.07 -14.77
C ARG A 174 4.48 2.85 -15.33
N THR A 175 4.47 1.78 -14.55
CA THR A 175 3.77 0.52 -14.85
C THR A 175 2.93 0.13 -13.64
N LEU A 176 1.67 -0.27 -13.86
CA LEU A 176 0.78 -0.71 -12.79
C LEU A 176 1.01 -2.19 -12.44
N HIS A 177 0.64 -2.57 -11.23
CA HIS A 177 0.72 -3.95 -10.74
C HIS A 177 -0.67 -4.54 -10.45
N ASN A 178 -0.68 -5.70 -9.79
CA ASN A 178 -1.88 -6.52 -9.54
C ASN A 178 -2.96 -5.86 -8.67
N HIS A 179 -2.63 -4.77 -7.96
CA HIS A 179 -3.58 -3.93 -7.25
C HIS A 179 -3.20 -2.47 -7.37
N ILE A 180 -4.13 -1.57 -7.06
CA ILE A 180 -3.85 -0.14 -6.91
C ILE A 180 -4.49 0.40 -5.63
N PHE A 181 -3.70 1.12 -4.85
CA PHE A 181 -4.15 1.96 -3.74
C PHE A 181 -4.04 3.41 -4.16
N ILE A 182 -5.16 4.12 -4.22
CA ILE A 182 -5.21 5.51 -4.67
C ILE A 182 -5.40 6.41 -3.45
N GLU A 183 -4.42 7.28 -3.20
CA GLU A 183 -4.55 8.38 -2.26
C GLU A 183 -5.05 9.60 -3.02
N THR A 184 -6.22 10.06 -2.61
CA THR A 184 -6.93 11.14 -3.30
C THR A 184 -6.93 12.39 -2.44
N GLU A 185 -6.43 13.50 -3.00
CA GLU A 185 -6.49 14.80 -2.33
C GLU A 185 -7.89 15.41 -2.51
N VAL A 186 -8.90 14.82 -1.87
CA VAL A 186 -10.32 15.22 -2.01
C VAL A 186 -10.70 16.37 -1.07
N PHE A 187 -9.80 16.77 -0.18
CA PHE A 187 -10.10 17.72 0.92
C PHE A 187 -10.17 19.19 0.50
N ALA A 188 -9.94 19.53 -0.77
CA ALA A 188 -10.13 20.89 -1.24
C ALA A 188 -11.63 21.18 -1.46
N ASN A 189 -12.27 21.85 -0.49
CA ASN A 189 -13.52 22.63 -0.64
C ASN A 189 -14.87 21.95 -0.36
N GLY A 190 -14.95 20.95 0.53
CA GLY A 190 -16.27 20.42 0.97
C GLY A 190 -17.06 19.71 -0.13
N GLN A 191 -16.38 19.27 -1.18
CA GLN A 191 -16.97 18.51 -2.27
C GLN A 191 -17.41 17.13 -1.77
N LYS A 192 -18.69 16.80 -1.99
CA LYS A 192 -19.27 15.50 -1.68
C LYS A 192 -19.37 14.70 -2.96
N TYR A 193 -18.91 13.46 -2.92
CA TYR A 193 -19.02 12.53 -4.05
C TYR A 193 -19.92 11.37 -3.65
N SER A 194 -20.80 10.96 -4.56
CA SER A 194 -21.57 9.73 -4.38
C SER A 194 -20.65 8.54 -4.61
N LEU A 195 -20.63 7.59 -3.66
CA LEU A 195 -19.96 6.31 -3.84
C LEU A 195 -20.59 5.48 -4.98
N MET A 196 -21.84 5.77 -5.35
CA MET A 196 -22.49 5.14 -6.50
C MET A 196 -21.80 5.48 -7.83
N ASN A 197 -21.03 6.56 -7.86
CA ASN A 197 -20.29 6.98 -9.05
C ASN A 197 -18.89 6.35 -9.10
N PHE A 198 -18.52 5.52 -8.13
CA PHE A 198 -17.25 4.83 -8.14
C PHE A 198 -17.24 3.79 -9.27
N PRO A 199 -16.30 3.87 -10.21
CA PRO A 199 -16.28 2.96 -11.35
C PRO A 199 -15.99 1.53 -10.88
N THR A 200 -16.80 0.57 -11.34
CA THR A 200 -16.60 -0.86 -11.06
C THR A 200 -15.56 -1.49 -11.98
N LYS A 201 -15.22 -0.82 -13.09
CA LYS A 201 -14.21 -1.23 -14.07
C LYS A 201 -13.48 0.00 -14.60
N LEU A 202 -12.16 -0.13 -14.76
CA LEU A 202 -11.29 0.84 -15.41
C LEU A 202 -10.63 0.17 -16.62
N ASN A 203 -10.61 0.84 -17.76
CA ASN A 203 -10.02 0.35 -19.00
C ASN A 203 -8.68 1.05 -19.26
N ILE A 204 -7.69 0.72 -18.45
CA ILE A 204 -6.35 1.29 -18.56
C ILE A 204 -5.56 0.43 -19.56
N LYS A 205 -5.28 0.99 -20.74
CA LYS A 205 -4.34 0.39 -21.68
C LYS A 205 -2.96 0.97 -21.39
N GLU A 206 -2.02 0.13 -20.95
CA GLU A 206 -0.63 0.56 -20.88
C GLU A 206 -0.14 0.83 -22.31
N SER A 207 0.48 1.99 -22.50
CA SER A 207 1.21 2.30 -23.73
C SER A 207 2.40 1.36 -23.81
N ARG A 208 2.24 0.26 -24.54
CA ARG A 208 3.35 -0.62 -24.91
C ARG A 208 4.20 0.03 -25.99
#